data_AF-A0A5C5CVE8-F1
#
_entry.id   AF-A0A5C5CVE8-F1
#
_cell.length_a   1.000
_cell.length_b   1.000
_cell.length_c   1.000
_cell.angle_alpha   90.00
_cell.angle_beta   90.00
_cell.angle_gamma   90.00
#
_symmetry.space_group_name_H-M   'P 1'
#
loop_
_entity.id
_entity.type
_entity.pdbx_description
1 polymer ?
#
loop_
_entity_poly.entity_id
_entity_poly.type
_entity_poly.pdbx_seq_one_letter_code
_entity_poly.pdbx_strand_id
1 'polypeptide(L)'
;MTTSSRIFDVVQAMSGQKNVIIIPRPYLQFFGEDQQAYQLAAVLNQLVFWSGCGSREDGWFYKTHEELGEEIELSKDQVRRIVGKLESKYLAGVLDTATRRLNNGDSVKHYRLDGNRLVELLFPAANNAESSPFGNGEGAVPEQHMRHSGMAEAPFDRNGGSAVPILYTDLNSDHNSQIIKPIGQPQAADPQQVDSLKIDYNAVLEAFHATLPEMPAVLKMTDSRRKTLRNLWKDYDLTIEKWGAYLRYIAKHCRWMLEDRPDNSAGKTWRKKHFDYLITEKCYLSVKEFRANDLPKVARVDNTERDTAFVRLVAQGKKPNGRIEELAKASAGKAGLGRMSEVMARASWKSIWMQAVTQASEEDLARIAS
;
A
#
# COMPACT_ATOMS: atom_id res chain seq x y z
N MET A 1 -22.21 5.26 30.50
CA MET A 1 -21.49 5.97 29.42
C MET A 1 -20.63 4.95 28.70
N THR A 2 -21.23 4.12 27.84
CA THR A 2 -21.49 4.29 26.39
C THR A 2 -20.35 3.76 25.49
N THR A 3 -20.13 2.45 25.55
CA THR A 3 -19.39 1.66 24.52
C THR A 3 -19.95 1.86 23.11
N SER A 4 -21.22 2.29 23.00
CA SER A 4 -21.89 2.63 21.75
C SER A 4 -21.32 3.86 21.03
N SER A 5 -20.65 4.78 21.74
CA SER A 5 -20.09 6.01 21.13
C SER A 5 -18.93 5.67 20.20
N ARG A 6 -18.01 4.80 20.65
CA ARG A 6 -16.76 4.51 19.93
C ARG A 6 -16.99 3.73 18.63
N ILE A 7 -18.00 2.86 18.60
CA ILE A 7 -18.42 2.14 17.38
C ILE A 7 -19.09 3.11 16.40
N PHE A 8 -19.93 4.01 16.91
CA PHE A 8 -20.58 5.03 16.08
C PHE A 8 -19.56 5.99 15.46
N ASP A 9 -18.53 6.40 16.20
CA ASP A 9 -17.45 7.26 15.70
C ASP A 9 -16.64 6.58 14.58
N VAL A 10 -16.40 5.26 14.67
CA VAL A 10 -15.76 4.48 13.60
C VAL A 10 -16.66 4.38 12.38
N VAL A 11 -17.95 4.06 12.57
CA VAL A 11 -18.93 4.00 11.46
C VAL A 11 -19.10 5.37 10.80
N GLN A 12 -19.06 6.46 11.57
CA GLN A 12 -19.10 7.82 11.07
C GLN A 12 -17.83 8.19 10.30
N ALA A 13 -16.65 7.77 10.78
CA ALA A 13 -15.38 7.95 10.04
C ALA A 13 -15.32 7.12 8.75
N MET A 14 -15.99 5.97 8.71
CA MET A 14 -16.20 5.17 7.50
C MET A 14 -17.25 5.79 6.55
N SER A 15 -18.11 6.68 7.07
CA SER A 15 -19.17 7.33 6.30
C SER A 15 -18.67 8.64 5.69
N GLY A 16 -18.24 8.59 4.44
CA GLY A 16 -17.77 9.75 3.67
C GLY A 16 -17.21 9.34 2.31
N GLN A 17 -17.12 10.28 1.36
CA GLN A 17 -16.77 9.99 -0.04
C GLN A 17 -15.44 9.21 -0.21
N LYS A 18 -14.48 9.37 0.71
CA LYS A 18 -13.16 8.71 0.66
C LYS A 18 -13.19 7.19 0.91
N ASN A 19 -14.23 6.69 1.58
CA ASN A 19 -14.39 5.28 1.93
C ASN A 19 -15.57 4.63 1.20
N VAL A 20 -16.06 5.28 0.12
CA VAL A 20 -17.26 4.86 -0.62
C VAL A 20 -16.92 4.72 -2.09
N ILE A 21 -17.28 3.59 -2.69
CA ILE A 21 -17.22 3.39 -4.14
C ILE A 21 -18.47 4.01 -4.75
N ILE A 22 -18.31 5.15 -5.42
CA ILE A 22 -19.42 5.84 -6.11
C ILE A 22 -19.47 5.36 -7.55
N ILE A 23 -20.62 4.85 -7.97
CA ILE A 23 -20.85 4.36 -9.32
C ILE A 23 -21.91 5.23 -10.00
N PRO A 24 -21.61 5.86 -11.16
CA PRO A 24 -22.60 6.60 -11.93
C PRO A 24 -23.79 5.71 -12.33
N ARG A 25 -25.02 6.19 -12.05
CA ARG A 25 -26.26 5.48 -12.40
C ARG A 25 -26.36 5.11 -13.89
N PRO A 26 -25.93 5.95 -14.86
CA PRO A 26 -25.95 5.58 -16.27
C PRO A 26 -25.15 4.30 -16.57
N TYR A 27 -24.05 4.04 -15.86
CA TYR A 27 -23.27 2.82 -16.07
C TYR A 27 -24.05 1.58 -15.61
N LEU A 28 -24.76 1.69 -14.48
CA LEU A 28 -25.61 0.60 -13.99
C LEU A 28 -26.79 0.34 -14.94
N GLN A 29 -27.37 1.40 -15.53
CA GLN A 29 -28.42 1.26 -16.54
C GLN A 29 -27.89 0.58 -17.80
N PHE A 30 -26.70 0.99 -18.28
CA PHE A 30 -26.05 0.40 -19.45
C PHE A 30 -25.76 -1.10 -19.26
N PHE A 31 -25.35 -1.52 -18.06
CA PHE A 31 -25.10 -2.93 -17.75
C PHE A 31 -26.30 -3.66 -17.13
N GLY A 32 -27.50 -3.07 -17.13
CA GLY A 32 -28.63 -3.51 -16.29
C GLY A 32 -29.10 -4.94 -16.51
N GLU A 33 -28.88 -5.51 -17.69
CA GLU A 33 -29.23 -6.91 -18.00
C GLU A 33 -28.17 -7.93 -17.56
N ASP A 34 -27.01 -7.48 -17.09
CA ASP A 34 -25.92 -8.35 -16.68
C ASP A 34 -25.90 -8.59 -15.18
N GLN A 35 -25.75 -9.85 -14.77
CA GLN A 35 -25.62 -10.22 -13.36
C GLN A 35 -24.41 -9.56 -12.66
N GLN A 36 -23.42 -9.13 -13.43
CA GLN A 36 -22.20 -8.47 -12.93
C GLN A 36 -22.23 -6.95 -13.16
N ALA A 37 -23.43 -6.33 -13.28
CA ALA A 37 -23.61 -4.92 -13.61
C ALA A 37 -22.80 -3.97 -12.71
N TYR A 38 -22.80 -4.21 -11.39
CA TYR A 38 -22.05 -3.37 -10.44
C TYR A 38 -20.54 -3.48 -10.64
N GLN A 39 -20.01 -4.69 -10.85
CA GLN A 39 -18.57 -4.87 -11.09
C GLN A 39 -18.16 -4.30 -12.44
N LEU A 40 -18.98 -4.47 -13.48
CA LEU A 40 -18.78 -3.87 -14.81
C LEU A 40 -18.72 -2.34 -14.71
N ALA A 41 -19.68 -1.75 -14.01
CA ALA A 41 -19.77 -0.30 -13.81
C ALA A 41 -18.61 0.24 -12.97
N ALA A 42 -18.19 -0.47 -11.92
CA ALA A 42 -17.06 -0.07 -11.08
C ALA A 42 -15.74 -0.09 -11.86
N VAL A 43 -15.47 -1.17 -12.63
CA VAL A 43 -14.27 -1.25 -13.47
C VAL A 43 -14.31 -0.19 -14.57
N LEU A 44 -15.45 0.01 -15.24
CA LEU A 44 -15.59 1.05 -16.25
C LEU A 44 -15.30 2.44 -15.68
N ASN A 45 -15.83 2.74 -14.49
CA ASN A 45 -15.61 4.02 -13.82
C ASN A 45 -14.12 4.30 -13.61
N GLN A 46 -13.36 3.30 -13.16
CA GLN A 46 -11.90 3.44 -13.04
C GLN A 46 -11.20 3.58 -14.39
N LEU A 47 -11.58 2.80 -15.40
CA LEU A 47 -10.98 2.91 -16.73
C LEU A 47 -11.20 4.29 -17.36
N VAL A 48 -12.39 4.88 -17.21
CA VAL A 48 -12.70 6.24 -17.65
C VAL A 48 -11.85 7.26 -16.89
N PHE A 49 -11.78 7.15 -15.56
CA PHE A 49 -10.96 8.03 -14.75
C PHE A 49 -9.50 8.03 -15.22
N TRP A 50 -8.88 6.86 -15.33
CA TRP A 50 -7.48 6.73 -15.74
C TRP A 50 -7.22 7.15 -17.18
N SER A 51 -8.22 7.03 -18.07
CA SER A 51 -8.12 7.55 -19.44
C SER A 51 -8.00 9.08 -19.48
N GLY A 52 -8.60 9.80 -18.54
CA GLY A 52 -8.49 11.25 -18.41
C GLY A 52 -7.20 11.72 -17.71
N CYS A 53 -6.53 10.82 -16.99
CA CYS A 53 -5.27 11.13 -16.29
C CYS A 53 -4.01 10.88 -17.15
N GLY A 54 -4.14 10.26 -18.33
CA GLY A 54 -3.02 9.92 -19.20
C GLY A 54 -2.45 11.14 -19.94
N SER A 55 -1.17 11.44 -19.74
CA SER A 55 -0.45 12.53 -20.42
C SER A 55 0.15 12.16 -21.78
N ARG A 56 -0.16 10.97 -22.31
CA ARG A 56 0.35 10.49 -23.61
C ARG A 56 -0.62 10.86 -24.72
N GLU A 57 -0.10 11.41 -25.81
CA GLU A 57 -0.88 11.75 -27.01
C GLU A 57 -1.56 10.52 -27.65
N ASP A 58 -1.10 9.30 -27.35
CA ASP A 58 -1.65 8.05 -27.89
C ASP A 58 -2.88 7.51 -27.15
N GLY A 59 -3.27 8.13 -26.03
CA GLY A 59 -4.43 7.76 -25.22
C GLY A 59 -4.29 6.44 -24.43
N TRP A 60 -3.09 5.86 -24.37
CA TRP A 60 -2.83 4.60 -23.64
C TRP A 60 -2.37 4.86 -22.21
N PHE A 61 -2.98 4.15 -21.26
CA PHE A 61 -2.49 4.03 -19.89
C PHE A 61 -2.25 2.57 -19.53
N TYR A 62 -1.47 2.32 -18.47
CA TYR A 62 -1.21 0.97 -17.97
C TYR A 62 -1.67 0.84 -16.53
N LYS A 63 -2.22 -0.34 -16.19
CA LYS A 63 -2.61 -0.68 -14.82
C LYS A 63 -2.70 -2.19 -14.66
N THR A 64 -2.23 -2.71 -13.54
CA THR A 64 -2.38 -4.14 -13.26
C THR A 64 -3.81 -4.46 -12.82
N HIS A 65 -4.22 -5.74 -12.94
CA HIS A 65 -5.54 -6.15 -12.46
C HIS A 65 -5.61 -6.12 -10.93
N GLU A 66 -4.48 -6.33 -10.26
CA GLU A 66 -4.32 -6.19 -8.81
C GLU A 66 -4.59 -4.77 -8.36
N GLU A 67 -3.92 -3.77 -8.96
CA GLU A 67 -4.12 -2.36 -8.61
C GLU A 67 -5.56 -1.88 -8.91
N LEU A 68 -6.16 -2.35 -10.02
CA LEU A 68 -7.58 -2.08 -10.27
C LEU A 68 -8.47 -2.73 -9.22
N GLY A 69 -8.13 -3.95 -8.77
CA GLY A 69 -8.89 -4.68 -7.77
C GLY A 69 -8.86 -4.03 -6.39
N GLU A 70 -7.69 -3.55 -5.97
CA GLU A 70 -7.51 -2.82 -4.71
C GLU A 70 -8.35 -1.52 -4.64
N GLU A 71 -8.59 -0.84 -5.77
CA GLU A 71 -9.38 0.41 -5.82
C GLU A 71 -10.89 0.22 -5.69
N ILE A 72 -11.40 -0.96 -6.05
CA ILE A 72 -12.85 -1.22 -6.11
C ILE A 72 -13.26 -2.49 -5.36
N GLU A 73 -12.37 -2.98 -4.49
CA GLU A 73 -12.59 -4.15 -3.64
C GLU A 73 -12.97 -5.42 -4.44
N LEU A 74 -12.23 -5.69 -5.52
CA LEU A 74 -12.35 -6.90 -6.33
C LEU A 74 -11.05 -7.70 -6.36
N SER A 75 -11.15 -9.03 -6.44
CA SER A 75 -9.98 -9.87 -6.65
C SER A 75 -9.39 -9.67 -8.05
N LYS A 76 -8.09 -9.91 -8.19
CA LYS A 76 -7.38 -9.92 -9.49
C LYS A 76 -8.13 -10.70 -10.57
N ASP A 77 -8.64 -11.88 -10.22
CA ASP A 77 -9.33 -12.76 -11.17
C ASP A 77 -10.71 -12.23 -11.55
N GLN A 78 -11.42 -11.59 -10.60
CA GLN A 78 -12.67 -10.90 -10.89
C GLN A 78 -12.42 -9.73 -11.85
N VAL A 79 -11.42 -8.89 -11.58
CA VAL A 79 -11.05 -7.78 -12.48
C VAL A 79 -10.69 -8.32 -13.87
N ARG A 80 -9.85 -9.34 -13.97
CA ARG A 80 -9.48 -9.96 -15.25
C ARG A 80 -10.71 -10.43 -16.03
N ARG A 81 -11.65 -11.10 -15.36
CA ARG A 81 -12.90 -11.58 -15.98
C ARG A 81 -13.78 -10.41 -16.45
N ILE A 82 -13.92 -9.38 -15.63
CA ILE A 82 -14.73 -8.20 -15.94
C ILE A 82 -14.12 -7.41 -17.10
N VAL A 83 -12.80 -7.18 -17.11
CA VAL A 83 -12.09 -6.53 -18.21
C VAL A 83 -12.30 -7.30 -19.52
N GLY A 84 -12.14 -8.63 -19.51
CA GLY A 84 -12.38 -9.44 -20.70
C GLY A 84 -13.83 -9.35 -21.20
N LYS A 85 -14.79 -9.22 -20.29
CA LYS A 85 -16.21 -9.05 -20.61
C LYS A 85 -16.52 -7.65 -21.16
N LEU A 86 -15.91 -6.60 -20.60
CA LEU A 86 -16.00 -5.24 -21.11
C LEU A 86 -15.44 -5.19 -22.54
N GLU A 87 -14.24 -5.71 -22.76
CA GLU A 87 -13.57 -5.72 -24.07
C GLU A 87 -14.36 -6.48 -25.14
N SER A 88 -14.88 -7.66 -24.82
CA SER A 88 -15.53 -8.53 -25.82
C SER A 88 -17.02 -8.28 -26.03
N LYS A 89 -17.78 -7.99 -24.97
CA LYS A 89 -19.26 -7.98 -25.02
C LYS A 89 -19.84 -6.57 -25.06
N TYR A 90 -19.28 -5.64 -24.30
CA TYR A 90 -19.93 -4.34 -24.04
C TYR A 90 -19.26 -3.16 -24.74
N LEU A 91 -17.94 -3.20 -24.86
CA LEU A 91 -17.11 -2.08 -25.34
C LEU A 91 -16.23 -2.53 -26.51
N ALA A 92 -16.73 -3.46 -27.33
CA ALA A 92 -16.03 -3.90 -28.53
C ALA A 92 -15.77 -2.72 -29.47
N GLY A 93 -14.49 -2.47 -29.75
CA GLY A 93 -14.05 -1.30 -30.55
C GLY A 93 -14.08 0.04 -29.81
N VAL A 94 -14.45 0.06 -28.52
CA VAL A 94 -14.38 1.26 -27.66
C VAL A 94 -13.28 1.12 -26.61
N LEU A 95 -13.09 -0.09 -26.08
CA LEU A 95 -11.99 -0.44 -25.19
C LEU A 95 -10.99 -1.32 -25.93
N ASP A 96 -9.77 -0.81 -26.09
CA ASP A 96 -8.64 -1.60 -26.57
C ASP A 96 -7.76 -2.01 -25.40
N THR A 97 -7.27 -3.25 -25.42
CA THR A 97 -6.30 -3.70 -24.44
C THR A 97 -5.05 -4.30 -25.10
N ALA A 98 -3.91 -4.08 -24.47
CA ALA A 98 -2.64 -4.66 -24.91
C ALA A 98 -1.86 -5.17 -23.71
N THR A 99 -1.25 -6.36 -23.82
CA THR A 99 -0.33 -6.84 -22.79
C THR A 99 1.09 -6.53 -23.22
N ARG A 100 1.82 -5.75 -22.43
CA ARG A 100 3.23 -5.45 -22.69
C ARG A 100 4.08 -5.96 -21.55
N ARG A 101 5.21 -6.57 -21.90
CA ARG A 101 6.21 -6.99 -20.91
C ARG A 101 7.06 -5.79 -20.54
N LEU A 102 7.16 -5.52 -19.24
CA LEU A 102 8.09 -4.56 -18.68
C LEU A 102 9.50 -5.17 -18.63
N ASN A 103 10.50 -4.31 -18.52
CA ASN A 103 11.93 -4.70 -18.51
C ASN A 103 12.29 -5.64 -17.33
N ASN A 104 11.46 -5.68 -16.30
CA ASN A 104 11.60 -6.55 -15.12
C ASN A 104 10.98 -7.95 -15.30
N GLY A 105 10.37 -8.24 -16.46
CA GLY A 105 9.73 -9.52 -16.77
C GLY A 105 8.24 -9.60 -16.47
N ASP A 106 7.66 -8.61 -15.78
CA ASP A 106 6.24 -8.57 -15.46
C ASP A 106 5.41 -8.13 -16.69
N SER A 107 4.30 -8.80 -16.93
CA SER A 107 3.34 -8.41 -17.97
C SER A 107 2.32 -7.44 -17.40
N VAL A 108 2.26 -6.23 -17.94
CA VAL A 108 1.28 -5.19 -17.53
C VAL A 108 0.27 -4.95 -18.64
N LYS A 109 -1.00 -4.94 -18.26
CA LYS A 109 -2.11 -4.59 -19.16
C LYS A 109 -2.12 -3.08 -19.38
N HIS A 110 -2.19 -2.72 -20.65
CA HIS A 110 -2.42 -1.38 -21.13
C HIS A 110 -3.86 -1.30 -21.64
N TYR A 111 -4.48 -0.15 -21.46
CA TYR A 111 -5.85 0.15 -21.85
C TYR A 111 -5.86 1.45 -22.64
N ARG A 112 -6.73 1.50 -23.64
CA ARG A 112 -7.10 2.73 -24.34
C ARG A 112 -8.62 2.73 -24.49
N LEU A 113 -9.24 3.85 -24.15
CA LEU A 113 -10.68 4.03 -24.20
C LEU A 113 -11.00 5.18 -25.15
N ASP A 114 -11.86 4.92 -26.13
CA ASP A 114 -12.38 5.95 -27.02
C ASP A 114 -13.55 6.67 -26.34
N GLY A 115 -13.29 7.87 -25.82
CA GLY A 115 -14.29 8.65 -25.08
C GLY A 115 -15.50 9.06 -25.92
N ASN A 116 -15.32 9.39 -27.20
CA ASN A 116 -16.43 9.83 -28.06
C ASN A 116 -17.38 8.67 -28.33
N ARG A 117 -16.83 7.51 -28.70
CA ARG A 117 -17.63 6.30 -28.94
C ARG A 117 -18.27 5.77 -27.67
N LEU A 118 -17.62 5.94 -26.52
CA LEU A 118 -18.21 5.59 -25.23
C LEU A 118 -19.43 6.47 -24.92
N VAL A 119 -19.35 7.77 -25.17
CA VAL A 119 -20.49 8.69 -24.96
C VAL A 119 -21.65 8.31 -25.88
N GLU A 120 -21.39 8.01 -27.16
CA GLU A 120 -22.41 7.53 -28.10
C GLU A 120 -23.09 6.22 -27.64
N LEU A 121 -22.32 5.30 -27.06
CA LEU A 121 -22.85 4.04 -26.50
C LEU A 121 -23.68 4.24 -25.24
N LEU A 122 -23.23 5.11 -24.32
CA LEU A 122 -23.89 5.34 -23.04
C LEU A 122 -25.12 6.23 -23.16
N PHE A 123 -25.10 7.17 -24.11
CA PHE A 123 -26.15 8.15 -24.33
C PHE A 123 -26.51 8.17 -25.82
N PRO A 124 -27.14 7.10 -26.34
CA PRO A 124 -27.58 7.10 -27.72
C PRO A 124 -28.52 8.28 -27.93
N ALA A 125 -28.25 9.09 -28.96
CA ALA A 125 -29.14 10.17 -29.35
C ALA A 125 -30.53 9.54 -29.57
N ALA A 126 -31.49 9.89 -28.72
CA ALA A 126 -32.82 9.35 -28.81
C ALA A 126 -33.33 9.57 -30.24
N ASN A 127 -33.58 8.47 -30.96
CA ASN A 127 -34.40 8.53 -32.15
C ASN A 127 -35.72 9.17 -31.72
N ASN A 128 -36.02 10.31 -32.34
CA ASN A 128 -37.23 11.08 -32.08
C ASN A 128 -38.50 10.20 -32.13
N ALA A 129 -39.45 10.59 -31.28
CA ALA A 129 -40.88 10.25 -31.23
C ALA A 129 -41.29 9.01 -30.41
N GLU A 130 -41.69 9.25 -29.16
CA GLU A 130 -43.13 9.19 -28.86
C GLU A 130 -43.55 10.47 -28.11
N SER A 131 -44.60 11.08 -28.66
CA SER A 131 -45.26 12.31 -28.22
C SER A 131 -45.94 12.15 -26.85
N SER A 132 -45.54 12.98 -25.89
CA SER A 132 -46.40 13.32 -24.73
C SER A 132 -47.21 14.58 -25.06
N PRO A 133 -48.55 14.58 -24.95
CA PRO A 133 -49.40 15.63 -25.52
C PRO A 133 -49.71 16.75 -24.52
N PHE A 134 -48.73 17.44 -23.95
CA PHE A 134 -48.92 18.71 -23.21
C PHE A 134 -47.54 19.37 -23.05
N GLY A 135 -47.24 20.61 -23.41
CA GLY A 135 -47.91 21.74 -24.03
C GLY A 135 -46.81 22.78 -24.33
N ASN A 136 -47.08 23.67 -25.28
CA ASN A 136 -46.14 24.61 -25.91
C ASN A 136 -45.25 25.42 -24.94
N GLY A 137 -44.02 25.71 -25.37
CA GLY A 137 -43.16 26.73 -24.78
C GLY A 137 -41.87 26.89 -25.57
N GLU A 138 -41.71 28.04 -26.22
CA GLU A 138 -40.64 28.41 -27.17
C GLU A 138 -39.22 28.25 -26.66
N GLY A 139 -38.28 28.15 -27.61
CA GLY A 139 -36.84 28.12 -27.36
C GLY A 139 -36.39 29.34 -26.55
N ALA A 140 -36.00 29.09 -25.30
CA ALA A 140 -35.46 30.11 -24.42
C ALA A 140 -33.94 30.18 -24.58
N VAL A 141 -33.51 31.20 -25.33
CA VAL A 141 -32.20 31.85 -25.18
C VAL A 141 -32.04 32.25 -23.71
N PRO A 142 -30.87 32.05 -23.05
CA PRO A 142 -30.72 32.37 -21.64
C PRO A 142 -30.62 33.89 -21.47
N GLU A 143 -31.77 34.54 -21.26
CA GLU A 143 -31.84 35.96 -20.91
C GLU A 143 -31.77 36.11 -19.39
N GLN A 144 -30.78 36.87 -18.94
CA GLN A 144 -30.57 37.23 -17.54
C GLN A 144 -31.70 38.15 -17.08
N HIS A 145 -32.52 37.70 -16.13
CA HIS A 145 -33.41 38.59 -15.38
C HIS A 145 -33.30 38.32 -13.88
N MET A 146 -32.63 39.27 -13.19
CA MET A 146 -32.67 39.43 -11.74
C MET A 146 -34.11 39.60 -11.27
N ARG A 147 -34.52 38.82 -10.26
CA ARG A 147 -35.57 39.22 -9.33
C ARG A 147 -34.99 39.29 -7.92
N HIS A 148 -34.72 40.52 -7.50
CA HIS A 148 -34.55 40.91 -6.10
C HIS A 148 -35.91 41.01 -5.42
N SER A 149 -36.06 40.41 -4.25
CA SER A 149 -36.81 40.89 -3.06
C SER A 149 -36.88 39.72 -2.06
N GLY A 150 -36.56 39.81 -0.78
CA GLY A 150 -36.20 40.91 0.12
C GLY A 150 -35.72 40.29 1.44
N MET A 151 -34.87 41.02 2.17
CA MET A 151 -33.91 40.50 3.14
C MET A 151 -34.49 40.12 4.51
N ALA A 152 -33.80 39.19 5.19
CA ALA A 152 -33.41 39.36 6.59
C ALA A 152 -31.87 39.27 6.67
N GLU A 153 -31.27 40.29 7.29
CA GLU A 153 -29.85 40.62 7.26
C GLU A 153 -28.96 39.63 8.04
N ALA A 154 -27.79 39.37 7.47
CA ALA A 154 -26.66 38.71 8.09
C ALA A 154 -25.75 39.74 8.79
N PRO A 155 -24.98 39.34 9.81
CA PRO A 155 -23.72 40.01 10.09
C PRO A 155 -22.52 39.06 9.94
N PHE A 156 -21.75 39.30 8.87
CA PHE A 156 -20.29 39.19 8.75
C PHE A 156 -19.65 37.77 8.68
N ASP A 157 -18.73 37.45 7.75
CA ASP A 157 -18.27 38.19 6.57
C ASP A 157 -17.61 37.25 5.53
N ARG A 158 -17.82 37.63 4.26
CA ARG A 158 -17.42 37.04 2.97
C ARG A 158 -16.04 36.35 2.86
N ASN A 159 -16.02 35.24 2.12
CA ASN A 159 -15.61 35.29 0.70
C ASN A 159 -16.28 34.17 -0.13
N GLY A 160 -17.03 34.56 -1.16
CA GLY A 160 -17.84 33.68 -1.99
C GLY A 160 -17.08 33.11 -3.19
N GLY A 161 -17.17 31.80 -3.36
CA GLY A 161 -16.86 31.10 -4.60
C GLY A 161 -18.12 30.41 -5.12
N SER A 162 -18.36 30.55 -6.42
CA SER A 162 -19.44 29.96 -7.21
C SER A 162 -19.79 28.52 -6.78
N ALA A 163 -21.09 28.17 -6.71
CA ALA A 163 -21.53 26.81 -6.47
C ALA A 163 -21.06 25.90 -7.63
N VAL A 164 -19.98 25.17 -7.39
CA VAL A 164 -19.39 24.18 -8.31
C VAL A 164 -20.20 22.88 -8.26
N PRO A 165 -20.42 22.18 -9.39
CA PRO A 165 -20.96 20.83 -9.37
C PRO A 165 -20.07 19.94 -8.49
N ILE A 166 -20.67 19.25 -7.52
CA ILE A 166 -19.95 18.36 -6.60
C ILE A 166 -19.61 17.07 -7.35
N LEU A 167 -18.61 17.14 -8.23
CA LEU A 167 -17.97 16.00 -8.86
C LEU A 167 -16.46 16.07 -8.58
N TYR A 168 -16.03 15.13 -7.74
CA TYR A 168 -14.65 14.70 -7.51
C TYR A 168 -13.62 15.77 -7.12
N THR A 169 -13.43 15.97 -5.81
CA THR A 169 -12.16 16.48 -5.29
C THR A 169 -11.79 15.77 -3.99
N ASP A 170 -10.82 14.87 -4.09
CA ASP A 170 -9.55 15.10 -3.38
C ASP A 170 -8.42 14.47 -4.21
N LEU A 171 -7.79 15.32 -5.02
CA LEU A 171 -6.47 15.08 -5.61
C LEU A 171 -5.47 15.04 -4.45
N ASN A 172 -5.24 13.86 -3.86
CA ASN A 172 -3.98 13.48 -3.20
C ASN A 172 -4.10 12.05 -2.65
N SER A 173 -3.91 11.07 -3.53
CA SER A 173 -3.40 9.73 -3.22
C SER A 173 -3.09 9.03 -4.54
N ASP A 174 -2.13 9.58 -5.29
CA ASP A 174 -1.58 8.85 -6.44
C ASP A 174 -0.05 8.90 -6.39
N HIS A 175 0.55 7.73 -6.22
CA HIS A 175 1.98 7.52 -6.14
C HIS A 175 2.64 7.40 -7.52
N ASN A 176 2.00 7.89 -8.59
CA ASN A 176 2.54 7.81 -9.94
C ASN A 176 3.33 9.09 -10.33
N SER A 177 4.64 8.96 -10.42
CA SER A 177 5.56 10.08 -10.71
C SER A 177 5.72 10.33 -12.22
N GLN A 178 4.66 10.76 -12.93
CA GLN A 178 4.78 11.09 -14.36
C GLN A 178 4.15 12.42 -14.81
N ILE A 179 3.64 13.26 -13.92
CA ILE A 179 3.04 14.53 -14.34
C ILE A 179 3.80 15.70 -13.69
N ILE A 180 4.05 16.73 -14.52
CA ILE A 180 4.59 18.07 -14.26
C ILE A 180 6.08 18.27 -14.62
N LYS A 181 6.31 18.68 -15.87
CA LYS A 181 6.96 19.98 -16.18
C LYS A 181 6.30 20.60 -17.42
N PRO A 182 5.71 21.81 -17.35
CA PRO A 182 5.47 22.63 -18.51
C PRO A 182 6.71 23.49 -18.82
N ILE A 183 7.08 23.58 -20.09
CA ILE A 183 8.05 24.55 -20.60
C ILE A 183 7.30 25.84 -20.94
N GLY A 184 7.73 26.95 -20.32
CA GLY A 184 7.82 28.27 -20.94
C GLY A 184 6.66 29.25 -20.76
N GLN A 185 6.77 30.14 -19.77
CA GLN A 185 6.66 31.61 -19.91
C GLN A 185 7.05 32.32 -18.58
N PRO A 186 7.49 33.59 -18.61
CA PRO A 186 8.46 34.13 -17.63
C PRO A 186 7.88 34.48 -16.25
N GLN A 187 8.80 34.45 -15.27
CA GLN A 187 8.61 34.64 -13.84
C GLN A 187 7.86 35.92 -13.45
N ALA A 188 6.83 35.76 -12.62
CA ALA A 188 6.62 36.63 -11.46
C ALA A 188 7.04 35.82 -10.22
N ALA A 189 7.97 36.35 -9.45
CA ALA A 189 8.48 35.71 -8.24
C ALA A 189 7.42 35.80 -7.14
N ASP A 190 6.68 34.70 -6.91
CA ASP A 190 5.92 34.50 -5.67
C ASP A 190 6.78 33.71 -4.66
N PRO A 191 6.68 34.05 -3.37
CA PRO A 191 7.72 33.77 -2.37
C PRO A 191 7.90 32.27 -2.12
N GLN A 192 9.16 31.82 -2.17
CA GLN A 192 9.58 30.50 -1.72
C GLN A 192 9.06 30.23 -0.31
N GLN A 193 8.13 29.28 -0.18
CA GLN A 193 7.86 28.65 1.10
C GLN A 193 9.12 27.89 1.50
N VAL A 194 9.79 28.37 2.54
CA VAL A 194 11.09 27.87 2.99
C VAL A 194 10.87 26.49 3.63
N ASP A 195 11.18 25.44 2.86
CA ASP A 195 11.06 24.03 3.27
C ASP A 195 12.13 23.71 4.33
N SER A 196 11.69 23.42 5.57
CA SER A 196 12.56 23.29 6.74
C SER A 196 13.16 21.89 6.94
N LEU A 197 12.78 20.91 6.11
CA LEU A 197 13.27 19.52 6.20
C LEU A 197 14.65 19.38 5.53
N LYS A 198 15.71 19.70 6.28
CA LYS A 198 17.10 19.42 5.90
C LYS A 198 17.41 17.93 6.05
N ILE A 199 17.04 17.12 5.05
CA ILE A 199 17.43 15.71 4.99
C ILE A 199 18.85 15.60 4.42
N ASP A 200 19.77 15.03 5.19
CA ASP A 200 21.09 14.67 4.69
C ASP A 200 21.04 13.30 3.98
N TYR A 201 20.90 13.35 2.65
CA TYR A 201 20.85 12.14 1.83
C TYR A 201 22.15 11.32 1.84
N ASN A 202 23.29 11.96 2.09
CA ASN A 202 24.57 11.24 2.17
C ASN A 202 24.63 10.43 3.46
N ALA A 203 24.26 11.03 4.60
CA ALA A 203 24.16 10.32 5.87
C ALA A 203 23.17 9.15 5.80
N VAL A 204 22.04 9.31 5.10
CA VAL A 204 21.06 8.23 4.87
C VAL A 204 21.68 7.06 4.11
N LEU A 205 22.45 7.33 3.06
CA LEU A 205 23.13 6.31 2.26
C LEU A 205 24.27 5.64 3.03
N GLU A 206 25.08 6.41 3.76
CA GLU A 206 26.10 5.85 4.64
C GLU A 206 25.49 4.90 5.66
N ALA A 207 24.43 5.31 6.36
CA ALA A 207 23.73 4.45 7.30
C ALA A 207 23.18 3.18 6.64
N PHE A 208 22.67 3.29 5.41
CA PHE A 208 22.20 2.15 4.62
C PHE A 208 23.33 1.18 4.26
N HIS A 209 24.41 1.66 3.65
CA HIS A 209 25.54 0.81 3.23
C HIS A 209 26.29 0.21 4.43
N ALA A 210 26.41 0.96 5.53
CA ALA A 210 27.07 0.49 6.75
C ALA A 210 26.24 -0.57 7.49
N THR A 211 24.91 -0.42 7.52
CA THR A 211 24.04 -1.32 8.30
C THR A 211 23.63 -2.57 7.51
N LEU A 212 23.48 -2.46 6.19
CA LEU A 212 22.98 -3.53 5.31
C LEU A 212 23.96 -3.80 4.15
N PRO A 213 25.20 -4.25 4.42
CA PRO A 213 26.21 -4.50 3.38
C PRO A 213 25.84 -5.64 2.43
N GLU A 214 24.93 -6.54 2.83
CA GLU A 214 24.46 -7.64 2.00
C GLU A 214 23.55 -7.17 0.85
N MET A 215 22.94 -5.98 0.96
CA MET A 215 22.03 -5.45 -0.04
C MET A 215 22.77 -4.78 -1.21
N PRO A 216 22.16 -4.71 -2.41
CA PRO A 216 22.74 -4.01 -3.54
C PRO A 216 23.05 -2.54 -3.21
N ALA A 217 24.28 -2.11 -3.48
CA ALA A 217 24.73 -0.75 -3.25
C ALA A 217 23.98 0.25 -4.15
N VAL A 218 23.76 1.45 -3.61
CA VAL A 218 23.08 2.54 -4.31
C VAL A 218 24.13 3.47 -4.89
N LEU A 219 24.27 3.47 -6.21
CA LEU A 219 25.26 4.32 -6.89
C LEU A 219 24.86 5.80 -6.94
N LYS A 220 23.56 6.08 -7.03
CA LYS A 220 23.05 7.44 -7.19
C LYS A 220 21.73 7.63 -6.47
N MET A 221 21.63 8.72 -5.72
CA MET A 221 20.35 9.22 -5.23
C MET A 221 19.62 9.90 -6.41
N THR A 222 18.57 9.27 -6.92
CA THR A 222 17.73 9.83 -8.01
C THR A 222 16.67 10.77 -7.42
N ASP A 223 16.08 11.63 -8.25
CA ASP A 223 14.98 12.50 -7.80
C ASP A 223 13.78 11.71 -7.27
N SER A 224 13.47 10.57 -7.90
CA SER A 224 12.41 9.66 -7.43
C SER A 224 12.71 9.11 -6.03
N ARG A 225 13.93 8.62 -5.78
CA ARG A 225 14.37 8.16 -4.46
C ARG A 225 14.26 9.26 -3.41
N ARG A 226 14.71 10.48 -3.73
CA ARG A 226 14.60 11.64 -2.84
C ARG A 226 13.16 11.96 -2.50
N LYS A 227 12.26 11.94 -3.49
CA LYS A 227 10.84 12.22 -3.32
C LYS A 227 10.19 11.20 -2.39
N THR A 228 10.37 9.91 -2.63
CA THR A 228 9.81 8.85 -1.79
C THR A 228 10.36 8.90 -0.37
N LEU A 229 11.68 9.08 -0.23
CA LEU A 229 12.33 9.22 1.07
C LEU A 229 11.82 10.44 1.85
N ARG A 230 11.65 11.58 1.17
CA ARG A 230 11.13 12.81 1.78
C ARG A 230 9.70 12.63 2.28
N ASN A 231 8.83 12.00 1.49
CA ASN A 231 7.46 11.70 1.92
C ASN A 231 7.48 10.83 3.18
N LEU A 232 8.25 9.74 3.16
CA LEU A 232 8.42 8.88 4.33
C LEU A 232 8.92 9.68 5.55
N TRP A 233 9.92 10.56 5.36
CA TRP A 233 10.47 11.41 6.42
C TRP A 233 9.43 12.32 7.04
N LYS A 234 8.60 12.94 6.21
CA LYS A 234 7.56 13.86 6.64
C LYS A 234 6.45 13.12 7.38
N ASP A 235 5.96 12.02 6.80
CA ASP A 235 4.76 11.32 7.30
C ASP A 235 5.01 10.61 8.63
N TYR A 236 6.26 10.20 8.89
CA TYR A 236 6.64 9.45 10.09
C TYR A 236 7.62 10.20 11.00
N ASP A 237 7.86 11.49 10.74
CA ASP A 237 8.81 12.32 11.48
C ASP A 237 10.17 11.61 11.62
N LEU A 238 10.71 11.06 10.52
CA LEU A 238 11.98 10.34 10.59
C LEU A 238 13.14 11.30 10.84
N THR A 239 14.07 10.82 11.66
CA THR A 239 15.40 11.39 11.84
C THR A 239 16.44 10.38 11.36
N ILE A 240 17.70 10.80 11.24
CA ILE A 240 18.77 9.87 10.85
C ILE A 240 18.94 8.73 11.88
N GLU A 241 18.67 9.01 13.16
CA GLU A 241 18.68 8.03 14.24
C GLU A 241 17.55 7.01 14.08
N LYS A 242 16.31 7.48 13.82
CA LYS A 242 15.14 6.61 13.56
C LYS A 242 15.36 5.76 12.30
N TRP A 243 15.96 6.34 11.26
CA TRP A 243 16.35 5.61 10.05
C TRP A 243 17.36 4.51 10.34
N GLY A 244 18.42 4.82 11.09
CA GLY A 244 19.41 3.82 11.51
C GLY A 244 18.79 2.70 12.36
N ALA A 245 17.85 3.02 13.26
CA ALA A 245 17.14 2.03 14.05
C ALA A 245 16.28 1.09 13.18
N TYR A 246 15.56 1.65 12.21
CA TYR A 246 14.79 0.89 11.22
C TYR A 246 15.68 -0.08 10.42
N LEU A 247 16.83 0.38 9.92
CA LEU A 247 17.77 -0.47 9.19
C LEU A 247 18.37 -1.58 10.06
N ARG A 248 18.75 -1.26 11.31
CA ARG A 248 19.27 -2.26 12.26
C ARG A 248 18.23 -3.32 12.60
N TYR A 249 16.95 -2.93 12.68
CA TYR A 249 15.87 -3.89 12.89
C TYR A 249 15.77 -4.85 11.70
N ILE A 250 15.78 -4.33 10.47
CA ILE A 250 15.79 -5.15 9.24
C ILE A 250 16.98 -6.11 9.23
N ALA A 251 18.19 -5.61 9.53
CA ALA A 251 19.43 -6.39 9.61
C ALA A 251 19.28 -7.63 10.52
N LYS A 252 18.59 -7.44 11.65
CA LYS A 252 18.43 -8.47 12.69
C LYS A 252 17.26 -9.40 12.44
N HIS A 253 16.10 -8.88 11.99
CA HIS A 253 14.83 -9.59 12.09
C HIS A 253 14.19 -9.95 10.74
N CYS A 254 14.69 -9.42 9.63
CA CYS A 254 14.08 -9.58 8.31
C CYS A 254 15.06 -10.25 7.33
N ARG A 255 15.47 -11.48 7.63
CA ARG A 255 16.49 -12.23 6.87
C ARG A 255 16.11 -12.41 5.41
N TRP A 256 14.84 -12.71 5.13
CA TRP A 256 14.32 -12.83 3.77
C TRP A 256 14.52 -11.57 2.91
N MET A 257 14.68 -10.39 3.51
CA MET A 257 14.95 -9.16 2.74
C MET A 257 16.42 -9.06 2.30
N LEU A 258 17.33 -9.81 2.91
CA LEU A 258 18.79 -9.67 2.74
C LEU A 258 19.41 -10.80 1.92
N GLU A 259 18.71 -11.91 1.75
CA GLU A 259 19.23 -13.11 1.08
C GLU A 259 18.42 -13.52 -0.15
N ASP A 260 19.10 -14.16 -1.09
CA ASP A 260 18.43 -14.86 -2.17
C ASP A 260 17.93 -16.21 -1.64
N ARG A 261 16.61 -16.36 -1.48
CA ARG A 261 15.99 -17.54 -0.87
C ARG A 261 15.43 -18.48 -1.92
N PRO A 262 15.88 -19.75 -1.99
CA PRO A 262 15.27 -20.72 -2.89
C PRO A 262 13.86 -21.06 -2.41
N ASP A 263 12.89 -20.98 -3.32
CA ASP A 263 11.52 -21.44 -3.12
C ASP A 263 11.41 -22.90 -3.55
N ASN A 264 11.44 -23.80 -2.57
CA ASN A 264 11.36 -25.24 -2.81
C ASN A 264 10.00 -25.68 -3.38
N SER A 265 8.96 -24.83 -3.33
CA SER A 265 7.63 -25.15 -3.85
C SER A 265 7.46 -24.73 -5.31
N ALA A 266 8.07 -23.61 -5.70
CA ALA A 266 7.92 -23.01 -7.03
C ALA A 266 9.15 -23.20 -7.94
N GLY A 267 10.27 -23.68 -7.41
CA GLY A 267 11.55 -23.76 -8.11
C GLY A 267 12.16 -22.39 -8.47
N LYS A 268 11.60 -21.30 -7.93
CA LYS A 268 12.04 -19.92 -8.16
C LYS A 268 12.91 -19.45 -6.99
N THR A 269 13.80 -18.48 -7.21
CA THR A 269 14.59 -17.87 -6.13
C THR A 269 14.02 -16.50 -5.80
N TRP A 270 13.57 -16.30 -4.57
CA TRP A 270 13.22 -14.99 -4.05
C TRP A 270 14.48 -14.16 -3.92
N ARG A 271 14.56 -13.05 -4.66
CA ARG A 271 15.73 -12.18 -4.64
C ARG A 271 15.73 -11.29 -3.40
N LYS A 272 16.91 -11.07 -2.83
CA LYS A 272 17.10 -10.05 -1.79
C LYS A 272 16.61 -8.68 -2.27
N LYS A 273 16.11 -7.87 -1.34
CA LYS A 273 15.54 -6.56 -1.63
C LYS A 273 16.64 -5.52 -1.88
N HIS A 274 16.22 -4.30 -2.23
CA HIS A 274 17.10 -3.17 -2.49
C HIS A 274 16.59 -1.90 -1.80
N PHE A 275 17.40 -0.84 -1.79
CA PHE A 275 17.07 0.46 -1.19
C PHE A 275 15.68 0.98 -1.57
N ASP A 276 15.30 0.90 -2.85
CA ASP A 276 14.00 1.43 -3.33
C ASP A 276 12.79 0.77 -2.67
N TYR A 277 12.94 -0.47 -2.20
CA TYR A 277 11.88 -1.17 -1.47
C TYR A 277 11.82 -0.68 -0.02
N LEU A 278 12.98 -0.48 0.62
CA LEU A 278 13.05 -0.08 2.03
C LEU A 278 12.51 1.31 2.30
N ILE A 279 12.61 2.21 1.33
CA ILE A 279 12.10 3.58 1.44
C ILE A 279 10.60 3.69 1.14
N THR A 280 9.93 2.58 0.78
CA THR A 280 8.48 2.57 0.61
C THR A 280 7.77 2.57 1.96
N GLU A 281 6.65 3.29 2.02
CA GLU A 281 5.76 3.27 3.18
C GLU A 281 5.29 1.85 3.51
N LYS A 282 4.94 1.05 2.49
CA LYS A 282 4.54 -0.36 2.66
C LYS A 282 5.60 -1.17 3.40
N CYS A 283 6.87 -1.05 3.03
CA CYS A 283 7.95 -1.76 3.70
C CYS A 283 8.12 -1.24 5.14
N TYR A 284 8.15 0.09 5.31
CA TYR A 284 8.29 0.71 6.63
C TYR A 284 7.20 0.26 7.61
N LEU A 285 5.93 0.29 7.20
CA LEU A 285 4.80 -0.21 7.99
C LEU A 285 4.92 -1.70 8.27
N SER A 286 5.27 -2.52 7.27
CA SER A 286 5.42 -3.97 7.47
C SER A 286 6.48 -4.33 8.52
N VAL A 287 7.55 -3.54 8.61
CA VAL A 287 8.61 -3.70 9.61
C VAL A 287 8.14 -3.21 10.97
N LYS A 288 7.51 -2.04 11.02
CA LYS A 288 6.98 -1.44 12.26
C LYS A 288 5.85 -2.26 12.89
N GLU A 289 5.05 -2.93 12.07
CA GLU A 289 3.98 -3.86 12.45
C GLU A 289 4.49 -5.28 12.70
N PHE A 290 5.80 -5.52 12.67
CA PHE A 290 6.43 -6.83 12.86
C PHE A 290 6.03 -7.90 11.82
N ARG A 291 5.30 -7.54 10.76
CA ARG A 291 4.87 -8.44 9.68
C ARG A 291 6.01 -8.88 8.77
N ALA A 292 7.05 -8.06 8.68
CA ALA A 292 8.27 -8.35 7.94
C ALA A 292 9.23 -9.29 8.68
N ASN A 293 8.99 -9.54 9.97
CA ASN A 293 9.84 -10.38 10.79
C ASN A 293 9.66 -11.85 10.35
N ASP A 294 10.70 -12.40 9.74
CA ASP A 294 10.73 -13.80 9.30
C ASP A 294 11.64 -14.67 10.18
N LEU A 295 12.25 -14.09 11.21
CA LEU A 295 12.82 -14.90 12.26
C LEU A 295 11.67 -15.69 12.88
N PRO A 296 11.80 -17.02 12.96
CA PRO A 296 10.77 -17.80 13.63
C PRO A 296 10.67 -17.28 15.08
N LYS A 297 9.44 -17.10 15.59
CA LYS A 297 9.17 -16.72 17.00
C LYS A 297 9.87 -17.64 18.00
N VAL A 298 10.33 -18.80 17.51
CA VAL A 298 11.25 -19.72 18.14
C VAL A 298 12.46 -19.84 17.22
N ALA A 299 13.64 -19.32 17.61
CA ALA A 299 14.84 -19.44 16.79
C ALA A 299 15.05 -20.91 16.35
N ARG A 300 15.51 -21.12 15.11
CA ARG A 300 15.79 -22.45 14.57
C ARG A 300 16.77 -23.15 15.52
N VAL A 301 16.25 -24.01 16.41
CA VAL A 301 17.06 -24.66 17.43
C VAL A 301 18.10 -25.51 16.71
N ASP A 302 19.37 -25.15 16.83
CA ASP A 302 20.45 -26.05 16.44
C ASP A 302 20.37 -27.26 17.37
N ASN A 303 19.89 -28.38 16.83
CA ASN A 303 19.75 -29.62 17.57
C ASN A 303 21.10 -30.06 18.15
N THR A 304 22.19 -29.76 17.45
CA THR A 304 23.57 -30.08 17.85
C THR A 304 23.98 -29.26 19.06
N GLU A 305 23.74 -27.94 19.03
CA GLU A 305 24.02 -27.03 20.14
C GLU A 305 23.22 -27.42 21.38
N ARG A 306 21.90 -27.63 21.23
CA ARG A 306 21.02 -28.07 22.32
C ARG A 306 21.50 -29.37 22.97
N ASP A 307 21.78 -30.38 22.16
CA ASP A 307 22.13 -31.70 22.67
C ASP A 307 23.54 -31.72 23.27
N THR A 308 24.46 -30.91 22.74
CA THR A 308 25.79 -30.67 23.34
C THR A 308 25.67 -29.93 24.68
N ALA A 309 24.79 -28.92 24.75
CA ALA A 309 24.53 -28.16 25.97
C ALA A 309 23.88 -29.03 27.06
N PHE A 310 22.99 -29.96 26.69
CA PHE A 310 22.42 -30.93 27.65
C PHE A 310 23.52 -31.72 28.35
N VAL A 311 24.44 -32.32 27.58
CA VAL A 311 25.53 -33.14 28.12
C VAL A 311 26.42 -32.29 29.03
N ARG A 312 26.78 -31.07 28.60
CA ARG A 312 27.66 -30.20 29.38
C ARG A 312 27.00 -29.70 30.67
N LEU A 313 25.77 -29.22 30.60
CA LEU A 313 25.13 -28.47 31.69
C LEU A 313 24.40 -29.37 32.67
N VAL A 314 23.70 -30.40 32.16
CA VAL A 314 22.88 -31.30 32.98
C VAL A 314 23.66 -32.53 33.42
N ALA A 315 24.41 -33.17 32.50
CA ALA A 315 25.15 -34.38 32.83
C ALA A 315 26.53 -34.11 33.47
N GLN A 316 27.25 -33.06 33.02
CA GLN A 316 28.61 -32.74 33.51
C GLN A 316 28.67 -31.55 34.47
N GLY A 317 27.56 -30.84 34.70
CA GLY A 317 27.47 -29.72 35.65
C GLY A 317 28.31 -28.47 35.28
N LYS A 318 28.75 -28.34 34.03
CA LYS A 318 29.63 -27.24 33.58
C LYS A 318 28.96 -25.87 33.63
N LYS A 319 29.77 -24.80 33.53
CA LYS A 319 29.27 -23.42 33.49
C LYS A 319 28.55 -23.13 32.16
N PRO A 320 27.46 -22.33 32.21
CA PRO A 320 26.76 -21.90 31.01
C PRO A 320 27.61 -20.92 30.19
N ASN A 321 27.44 -20.97 28.87
CA ASN A 321 28.04 -20.08 27.90
C ASN A 321 26.93 -19.26 27.23
N GLY A 322 26.80 -18.00 27.64
CA GLY A 322 25.81 -17.08 27.09
C GLY A 322 24.42 -17.18 27.73
N ARG A 323 23.52 -16.28 27.30
CA ARG A 323 22.24 -16.03 27.99
C ARG A 323 21.27 -17.20 27.90
N ILE A 324 21.24 -17.89 26.76
CA ILE A 324 20.34 -19.03 26.52
C ILE A 324 20.69 -20.19 27.48
N GLU A 325 21.98 -20.52 27.62
CA GLU A 325 22.43 -21.59 28.52
C GLU A 325 22.18 -21.25 30.00
N GLU A 326 22.29 -19.99 30.40
CA GLU A 326 21.96 -19.54 31.76
C GLU A 326 20.49 -19.80 32.09
N LEU A 327 19.58 -19.35 31.22
CA LEU A 327 18.14 -19.51 31.37
C LEU A 327 17.74 -20.99 31.33
N ALA A 328 18.33 -21.77 30.43
CA ALA A 328 18.08 -23.20 30.30
C ALA A 328 18.59 -23.97 31.53
N LYS A 329 19.79 -23.66 32.05
CA LYS A 329 20.35 -24.30 33.24
C LYS A 329 19.52 -24.01 34.49
N ALA A 330 19.09 -22.76 34.67
CA ALA A 330 18.23 -22.38 35.79
C ALA A 330 16.90 -23.13 35.76
N SER A 331 16.27 -23.22 34.58
CA SER A 331 15.01 -23.91 34.38
C SER A 331 15.15 -25.44 34.53
N ALA A 332 16.25 -26.03 34.07
CA ALA A 332 16.55 -27.44 34.26
C ALA A 332 16.81 -27.82 35.72
N GLY A 333 17.43 -26.93 36.50
CA GLY A 333 17.57 -27.08 37.95
C GLY A 333 16.22 -27.11 38.66
N LYS A 334 15.32 -26.18 38.31
CA LYS A 334 13.95 -26.12 38.85
C LYS A 334 13.12 -27.36 38.49
N ALA A 335 13.25 -27.84 37.26
CA ALA A 335 12.55 -29.02 36.77
C ALA A 335 13.22 -30.35 37.20
N GLY A 336 14.34 -30.31 37.94
CA GLY A 336 14.96 -31.50 38.52
C GLY A 336 15.58 -32.46 37.51
N LEU A 337 15.97 -31.98 36.33
CA LEU A 337 16.41 -32.84 35.20
C LEU A 337 17.57 -33.77 35.55
N GLY A 338 18.49 -33.35 36.43
CA GLY A 338 19.62 -34.18 36.86
C GLY A 338 19.24 -35.40 37.71
N ARG A 339 17.99 -35.49 38.19
CA ARG A 339 17.46 -36.63 38.95
C ARG A 339 16.58 -37.55 38.10
N MET A 340 16.30 -37.17 36.85
CA MET A 340 15.45 -37.93 35.93
C MET A 340 16.29 -38.93 35.11
N SER A 341 15.62 -39.94 34.53
CA SER A 341 16.26 -40.81 33.54
C SER A 341 16.67 -39.99 32.31
N GLU A 342 17.76 -40.39 31.65
CA GLU A 342 18.33 -39.62 30.52
C GLU A 342 17.30 -39.38 29.40
N VAL A 343 16.46 -40.37 29.10
CA VAL A 343 15.40 -40.26 28.09
C VAL A 343 14.38 -39.18 28.45
N MET A 344 13.92 -39.15 29.70
CA MET A 344 12.94 -38.15 30.17
C MET A 344 13.57 -36.77 30.34
N ALA A 345 14.83 -36.71 30.78
CA ALA A 345 15.59 -35.48 30.90
C ALA A 345 15.81 -34.83 29.53
N ARG A 346 16.16 -35.62 28.49
CA ARG A 346 16.31 -35.12 27.11
C ARG A 346 14.99 -34.64 26.51
N ALA A 347 13.88 -35.33 26.77
CA ALA A 347 12.56 -34.88 26.32
C ALA A 347 12.18 -33.53 26.95
N SER A 348 12.38 -33.39 28.27
CA SER A 348 12.09 -32.15 29.00
C SER A 348 13.04 -31.01 28.61
N TRP A 349 14.31 -31.33 28.35
CA TRP A 349 15.32 -30.38 27.91
C TRP A 349 14.96 -29.69 26.59
N LYS A 350 14.31 -30.39 25.66
CA LYS A 350 13.83 -29.77 24.40
C LYS A 350 12.89 -28.60 24.66
N SER A 351 11.93 -28.77 25.57
CA SER A 351 10.97 -27.73 25.92
C SER A 351 11.64 -26.59 26.69
N ILE A 352 12.51 -26.91 27.65
CA ILE A 352 13.25 -25.92 28.44
C ILE A 352 14.17 -25.07 27.57
N TRP A 353 14.89 -25.70 26.65
CA TRP A 353 15.78 -25.00 25.71
C TRP A 353 14.99 -24.05 24.81
N MET A 354 13.83 -24.49 24.32
CA MET A 354 12.95 -23.66 23.51
C MET A 354 12.47 -22.41 24.25
N GLN A 355 12.04 -22.56 25.50
CA GLN A 355 11.62 -21.45 26.36
C GLN A 355 12.77 -20.48 26.64
N ALA A 356 13.97 -21.01 26.92
CA ALA A 356 15.16 -20.20 27.15
C ALA A 356 15.57 -19.37 25.92
N VAL A 357 15.46 -19.93 24.72
CA VAL A 357 15.70 -19.23 23.45
C VAL A 357 14.69 -18.09 23.25
N THR A 358 13.40 -18.36 23.47
CA THR A 358 12.35 -17.34 23.35
C THR A 358 12.54 -16.21 24.35
N GLN A 359 12.79 -16.53 25.62
CA GLN A 359 13.00 -15.52 26.66
C GLN A 359 14.27 -14.68 26.40
N ALA A 360 15.37 -15.30 25.96
CA ALA A 360 16.57 -14.54 25.57
C ALA A 360 16.29 -13.57 24.42
N SER A 361 15.50 -13.99 23.43
CA SER A 361 15.09 -13.13 22.32
C SER A 361 14.20 -11.97 22.78
N GLU A 362 13.27 -12.20 23.71
CA GLU A 362 12.40 -11.16 24.28
C GLU A 362 13.19 -10.15 25.11
N GLU A 363 14.15 -10.60 25.91
CA GLU A 363 15.04 -9.73 26.70
C GLU A 363 15.92 -8.85 25.80
N ASP A 364 16.42 -9.39 24.69
CA ASP A 364 17.19 -8.62 23.71
C ASP A 364 16.33 -7.62 22.94
N LEU A 365 15.07 -7.97 22.62
CA LEU A 365 14.10 -7.04 22.01
C LEU A 365 13.76 -5.89 22.95
N ALA A 366 13.52 -6.18 24.23
CA ALA A 366 13.22 -5.15 25.23
C ALA A 366 14.40 -4.16 25.41
N ARG A 367 15.65 -4.63 25.33
CA ARG A 367 16.85 -3.79 25.41
C ARG A 367 17.02 -2.86 24.19
N ILE A 368 16.53 -3.27 23.02
CA ILE A 368 16.60 -2.45 21.79
C ILE A 368 15.47 -1.41 21.75
N ALA A 369 14.34 -1.69 22.40
CA ALA A 369 13.17 -0.82 22.43
C ALA A 369 13.25 0.29 23.52
N SER A 370 14.08 0.10 24.55
CA SER A 370 14.47 1.13 25.53
C SER A 370 15.60 2.00 25.01
#